data_AF-F6I214-F1
#
_entry.id   AF-F6I214-F1
#
_cell.length_a   1.000
_cell.length_b   1.000
_cell.length_c   1.000
_cell.angle_alpha   90.00
_cell.angle_beta   90.00
_cell.angle_gamma   90.00
#
_symmetry.space_group_name_H-M   'P 1'
#
loop_
_entity.id
_entity.type
_entity.pdbx_description
1 polymer ?
#
loop_
_entity_poly.entity_id
_entity_poly.type
_entity_poly.pdbx_seq_one_letter_code
_entity_poly.pdbx_strand_id
1 'polypeptide(L)' 'MDSRTHLDYALFQLTPTRTRCDLVIFSGAITEKLASGLLEPFISHLKFAKDQISKGGYSIKLLPPATDASWFTKATFER' A
#
# COMPACT_ATOMS: atom_id res chain seq x y z
N MET A 1 -12.27 8.50 2.81
CA MET A 1 -11.98 7.90 4.15
C MET A 1 -11.22 8.90 5.01
N ASP A 2 -11.42 8.88 6.33
CA ASP A 2 -10.65 9.69 7.28
C ASP A 2 -9.21 9.18 7.39
N SER A 3 -8.26 10.07 7.64
CA SER A 3 -6.84 9.68 7.78
C SER A 3 -6.59 8.72 8.95
N ARG A 4 -7.48 8.69 9.96
CA ARG A 4 -7.42 7.76 11.11
C ARG A 4 -8.17 6.45 10.88
N THR A 5 -8.75 6.25 9.69
CA THR A 5 -9.44 4.99 9.39
C THR A 5 -8.42 3.85 9.36
N HIS A 6 -8.68 2.83 10.18
CA HIS A 6 -7.89 1.59 10.20
C HIS A 6 -8.11 0.84 8.89
N LEU A 7 -7.04 0.35 8.30
CA LEU A 7 -7.09 -0.39 7.05
C LEU A 7 -6.96 -1.89 7.33
N ASP A 8 -7.70 -2.72 6.60
CA ASP A 8 -7.48 -4.17 6.62
C ASP A 8 -6.24 -4.53 5.82
N TYR A 9 -6.10 -3.92 4.64
CA TYR A 9 -4.93 -4.09 3.80
C TYR A 9 -4.77 -2.93 2.82
N ALA A 10 -3.56 -2.75 2.33
CA ALA A 10 -3.25 -1.88 1.21
C ALA A 10 -2.76 -2.73 0.03
N LEU A 11 -3.06 -2.29 -1.18
CA LEU A 11 -2.66 -2.93 -2.42
C LEU A 11 -1.90 -1.92 -3.27
N PHE A 12 -0.67 -2.27 -3.64
CA PHE A 12 0.09 -1.53 -4.64
C PHE A 12 -0.05 -2.27 -5.96
N GLN A 13 -0.72 -1.66 -6.93
CA GLN A 13 -0.84 -2.19 -8.28
C GLN A 13 0.25 -1.58 -9.13
N LEU A 14 1.15 -2.42 -9.62
CA LEU A 14 2.30 -2.01 -10.42
C LEU A 14 1.91 -1.97 -11.89
N THR A 15 2.41 -0.99 -12.62
CA THR A 15 2.34 -1.02 -14.07
C THR A 15 3.22 -2.14 -14.63
N PRO A 16 2.96 -2.64 -15.86
CA PRO A 16 3.79 -3.67 -16.48
C PRO A 16 5.27 -3.31 -16.55
N THR A 17 5.58 -2.01 -16.65
CA THR A 17 6.93 -1.45 -16.66
C THR A 17 7.60 -1.38 -15.29
N ARG A 18 6.87 -1.64 -14.19
CA ARG A 18 7.32 -1.56 -12.79
C ARG A 18 7.93 -0.20 -12.39
N THR A 19 7.59 0.86 -13.15
CA THR A 19 8.04 2.23 -12.88
C THR A 19 6.99 3.05 -12.15
N ARG A 20 5.71 2.70 -12.29
CA ARG A 20 4.59 3.37 -11.63
C ARG A 20 3.78 2.37 -10.82
N CYS A 21 3.11 2.88 -9.79
CA CYS A 21 2.12 2.11 -9.04
C CYS A 21 0.94 2.97 -8.61
N ASP A 22 -0.18 2.29 -8.45
CA ASP A 22 -1.37 2.80 -7.79
C ASP A 22 -1.47 2.19 -6.40
N LEU A 23 -1.62 3.05 -5.39
CA LEU A 23 -1.85 2.66 -4.01
C LEU A 23 -3.34 2.72 -3.70
N VAL A 24 -3.91 1.55 -3.42
CA VAL A 24 -5.32 1.38 -3.06
C VAL A 24 -5.40 0.85 -1.64
N ILE A 25 -6.17 1.52 -0.80
CA ILE A 25 -6.39 1.15 0.60
C ILE A 25 -7.76 0.52 0.76
N PHE A 26 -7.85 -0.51 1.60
CA PHE A 26 -9.06 -1.28 1.86
C PHE A 26 -9.34 -1.28 3.37
N SER A 27 -10.58 -0.99 3.74
CA SER A 27 -11.09 -0.94 5.12
C SER A 27 -12.53 -1.45 5.13
N GLY A 28 -12.70 -2.72 5.47
CA GLY A 28 -13.95 -3.45 5.52
C GLY A 28 -14.60 -3.44 4.15
N ALA A 29 -15.73 -2.74 4.05
CA ALA A 29 -16.47 -2.56 2.81
C ALA A 29 -16.00 -1.38 1.96
N ILE A 30 -15.08 -0.54 2.47
CA ILE A 30 -14.64 0.69 1.82
C ILE A 30 -13.28 0.47 1.17
N THR A 31 -13.16 0.89 -0.08
CA THR A 31 -11.91 0.89 -0.84
C THR A 31 -11.69 2.28 -1.41
N GLU A 32 -10.49 2.81 -1.29
CA GLU A 32 -10.14 4.13 -1.81
C GLU A 32 -8.76 4.09 -2.46
N LYS A 33 -8.62 4.69 -3.64
CA LYS A 33 -7.31 4.90 -4.25
C LYS A 33 -6.67 6.12 -3.60
N LEU A 34 -5.62 5.88 -2.82
CA LEU A 34 -4.97 6.92 -2.04
C LEU A 34 -3.99 7.73 -2.87
N ALA A 35 -3.19 7.04 -3.68
CA ALA A 35 -2.16 7.69 -4.48
C ALA A 35 -1.87 6.92 -5.77
N SER A 36 -1.29 7.61 -6.73
CA SER A 36 -0.76 7.02 -7.95
C SER A 36 0.45 7.80 -8.39
N GLY A 37 1.54 7.10 -8.66
CA GLY A 37 2.80 7.77 -8.98
C GLY A 37 3.91 6.83 -9.35
N LEU A 38 5.13 7.35 -9.31
CA LEU A 38 6.34 6.56 -9.49
C LEU A 38 6.49 5.58 -8.34
N LEU A 39 6.82 4.34 -8.64
CA LEU A 39 6.92 3.29 -7.63
C LEU A 39 8.05 3.55 -6.63
N GLU A 40 9.22 3.96 -7.12
CA GLU A 40 10.44 4.14 -6.30
C GLU A 40 10.22 4.94 -5.01
N PRO A 41 9.65 6.16 -5.04
CA PRO A 41 9.45 6.92 -3.80
C PRO A 41 8.49 6.22 -2.83
N PHE A 42 7.45 5.53 -3.33
CA PHE A 42 6.51 4.79 -2.48
C PHE A 42 7.16 3.60 -1.78
N ILE A 43 8.02 2.85 -2.47
CA ILE A 43 8.67 1.65 -1.90
C ILE A 43 9.99 1.92 -1.20
N SER A 44 10.59 3.11 -1.41
CA SER A 44 11.82 3.51 -0.74
C SER A 44 11.64 3.50 0.78
N HIS A 45 10.46 3.94 1.26
CA HIS A 45 10.09 3.91 2.68
C HIS A 45 9.58 2.53 3.13
N LEU A 46 9.09 1.70 2.21
CA LEU A 46 8.49 0.39 2.48
C LEU A 46 9.43 -0.73 2.05
N LYS A 47 10.47 -1.00 2.86
CA LYS A 47 11.43 -2.11 2.65
C LYS A 47 10.75 -3.45 2.32
N PHE A 48 9.61 -3.73 2.96
CA PHE A 48 8.83 -4.94 2.71
C PHE A 48 8.22 -5.00 1.30
N ALA A 49 7.76 -3.86 0.77
CA ALA A 49 7.19 -3.79 -0.57
C ALA A 49 8.25 -4.08 -1.65
N LYS A 50 9.48 -3.58 -1.45
CA LYS A 50 10.61 -3.82 -2.36
C LYS A 50 10.98 -5.32 -2.49
N ASP A 51 10.89 -6.07 -1.40
CA ASP A 51 11.10 -7.53 -1.40
C ASP A 51 10.01 -8.27 -2.20
N GLN A 52 8.75 -7.88 -2.01
CA GLN A 52 7.61 -8.46 -2.75
C GLN A 52 7.67 -8.16 -4.26
N ILE A 53 8.17 -6.99 -4.67
CA ILE A 53 8.39 -6.67 -6.09
C ILE A 53 9.50 -7.52 -6.68
N SER A 54 10.58 -7.72 -5.94
CA SER A 54 11.71 -8.55 -6.39
C SER A 54 11.29 -10.00 -6.63
N LYS A 55 10.25 -10.47 -5.92
CA LYS A 55 9.63 -11.79 -6.11
C LYS A 55 8.74 -11.89 -7.34
N GLY A 56 8.56 -10.81 -8.11
CA GLY A 56 7.96 -10.84 -9.44
C GLY A 56 6.45 -10.55 -9.50
N GLY A 57 5.82 -10.11 -8.41
CA GLY A 57 4.41 -9.73 -8.39
C GLY A 57 4.13 -8.40 -9.10
N TYR A 58 3.01 -8.31 -9.82
CA TYR A 58 2.44 -7.05 -10.35
C TYR A 58 1.51 -6.36 -9.34
N SER A 59 1.23 -7.02 -8.23
CA SER A 59 0.49 -6.44 -7.11
C SER A 59 1.20 -6.80 -5.81
N ILE A 60 1.29 -5.83 -4.90
CA ILE A 60 1.86 -6.04 -3.56
C ILE A 60 0.72 -5.82 -2.58
N LYS A 61 0.38 -6.86 -1.83
CA LYS A 61 -0.58 -6.75 -0.74
C LYS A 61 0.19 -6.48 0.56
N LEU A 62 -0.05 -5.33 1.16
CA LEU A 62 0.43 -4.95 2.48
C LEU A 62 -0.67 -5.24 3.49
N LEU A 63 -0.38 -6.20 4.36
CA LEU A 63 -1.22 -6.58 5.48
C LEU A 63 -0.53 -6.12 6.76
N PRO A 64 -1.28 -5.66 7.76
CA PRO A 64 -0.71 -5.41 9.06
C PRO A 64 -0.18 -6.73 9.65
N PRO A 65 1.04 -6.74 10.24
CA PRO A 65 1.63 -7.96 10.81
C PRO A 65 0.90 -8.47 12.06
N ALA A 66 0.06 -7.62 12.67
CA ALA A 66 -0.75 -7.96 13.82
C ALA A 66 -2.15 -7.37 13.65
N THR A 67 -3.16 -8.08 14.16
CA THR A 67 -4.57 -7.67 14.15
C THR A 67 -4.79 -6.32 14.85
N ASP A 68 -3.90 -5.93 15.76
CA ASP A 68 -3.89 -4.65 16.50
C ASP A 68 -2.87 -3.63 15.97
N ALA A 69 -2.63 -3.61 14.65
CA ALA A 69 -1.79 -2.57 14.06
C ALA A 69 -2.52 -1.22 14.03
N SER A 70 -2.58 -0.53 15.18
CA SER A 70 -3.15 0.82 15.32
C SER A 70 -2.45 1.89 14.48
N TRP A 71 -1.22 1.60 14.04
CA TRP A 71 -0.46 2.41 13.11
C TRP A 71 -0.81 2.14 11.64
N PHE A 72 -1.59 1.10 11.32
CA PHE A 72 -1.95 0.77 9.93
C PHE A 72 -3.23 1.50 9.52
N THR A 73 -3.12 2.83 9.41
CA THR A 73 -4.22 3.72 9.01
C THR A 73 -3.88 4.41 7.70
N LYS A 74 -4.88 5.07 7.10
CA LYS A 74 -4.70 5.88 5.88
C LYS A 74 -3.56 6.90 6.02
N ALA A 75 -3.42 7.57 7.17
CA ALA A 75 -2.39 8.57 7.44
C ALA A 75 -0.96 8.03 7.22
N THR A 76 -0.74 6.75 7.46
CA THR A 76 0.57 6.09 7.30
C THR A 76 1.02 6.04 5.85
N PHE A 77 0.07 6.09 4.93
CA PHE A 77 0.29 6.04 3.49
C PHE A 77 0.15 7.41 2.81
N GLU A 78 -0.36 8.43 3.50
CA GLU A 78 -0.45 9.82 3.02
C GLU A 78 0.86 10.61 3.24
N ARG A 79 1.85 10.03 3.92
CA ARG A 79 3.03 10.74 4.44
C ARG A 79 4.26 10.68 3.55
#